data_AF-A0AAU7XDD4-F1
#
_entry.id   AF-A0AAU7XDD4-F1
#
_cell.length_a   1.000
_cell.length_b   1.000
_cell.length_c   1.000
_cell.angle_alpha   90.00
_cell.angle_beta   90.00
_cell.angle_gamma   90.00
#
_symmetry.space_group_name_H-M   'P 1'
#
loop_
_entity.id
_entity.type
_entity.pdbx_description
1 polymer ?
#
loop_
_entity_poly.entity_id
_entity_poly.type
_entity_poly.pdbx_seq_one_letter_code
_entity_poly.pdbx_strand_id
1 'polypeptide(L)'
;MLRLVLILAGLFALPFIGYAVATLLSRRGSTLPVGPDGRPGLFVGAPFQTLVLIGLVLVVAGLLGLSAFRDSPLGKTYVPDQFKDGKVVPGHFE
;
A
#
# COMPACT_ATOMS: atom_id res chain seq x y z
N MET A 1 -12.34 -14.14 13.08
CA MET A 1 -11.30 -13.41 13.85
C MET A 1 -9.89 -13.78 13.43
N LEU A 2 -9.54 -15.06 13.28
CA LEU A 2 -8.22 -15.49 12.77
C LEU A 2 -7.81 -14.82 11.44
N ARG A 3 -8.72 -14.75 10.46
CA ARG A 3 -8.48 -14.07 9.18
C ARG A 3 -8.01 -12.62 9.36
N LEU A 4 -8.66 -11.85 10.25
CA LEU A 4 -8.31 -10.45 10.50
C LEU A 4 -6.93 -10.33 11.15
N VAL A 5 -6.65 -11.20 12.13
CA VAL A 5 -5.35 -11.27 12.80
C VAL A 5 -4.23 -11.60 11.80
N LEU A 6 -4.45 -12.58 10.91
CA LEU A 6 -3.47 -12.95 9.88
C LEU A 6 -3.22 -11.82 8.87
N ILE A 7 -4.27 -11.09 8.47
CA ILE A 7 -4.14 -9.93 7.58
C ILE A 7 -3.31 -8.83 8.25
N LEU A 8 -3.65 -8.45 9.48
CA LEU A 8 -2.95 -7.40 10.21
C LEU A 8 -1.50 -7.79 10.52
N ALA A 9 -1.27 -9.02 10.98
CA ALA A 9 0.08 -9.54 11.21
C ALA A 9 0.89 -9.61 9.91
N GLY A 10 0.27 -9.98 8.79
CA GLY A 10 0.89 -10.00 7.47
C GLY A 10 1.28 -8.60 7.00
N LEU A 11 0.37 -7.62 7.09
CA LEU A 11 0.65 -6.22 6.75
C LEU A 11 1.73 -5.62 7.65
N PHE A 12 1.69 -5.93 8.95
CA PHE A 12 2.70 -5.50 9.91
C PHE A 12 4.08 -6.11 9.61
N ALA A 13 4.13 -7.39 9.24
CA ALA A 13 5.37 -8.09 8.92
C ALA A 13 5.93 -7.71 7.53
N LEU A 14 5.11 -7.19 6.63
CA LEU A 14 5.47 -6.86 5.25
C LEU A 14 6.77 -6.02 5.11
N PRO A 15 6.97 -4.89 5.82
CA PRO A 15 8.22 -4.13 5.72
C PRO A 15 9.45 -4.93 6.19
N PHE A 16 9.30 -5.76 7.23
CA PHE A 16 10.39 -6.59 7.74
C PHE A 16 10.76 -7.70 6.77
N ILE A 17 9.75 -8.37 6.19
CA ILE A 17 9.95 -9.39 5.17
C ILE A 17 10.60 -8.77 3.92
N GLY A 18 10.11 -7.61 3.47
CA GLY A 18 10.69 -6.89 2.34
C GLY A 18 12.17 -6.55 2.56
N TYR A 19 12.52 -6.03 3.73
CA TYR A 19 13.91 -5.75 4.09
C TYR A 19 14.77 -7.03 4.20
N ALA A 20 14.25 -8.09 4.82
CA ALA A 20 14.95 -9.37 4.94
C ALA A 20 15.21 -10.00 3.56
N VAL A 21 14.24 -9.96 2.65
CA VAL A 21 14.38 -10.43 1.27
C VAL A 21 15.40 -9.59 0.52
N ALA A 22 15.31 -8.26 0.59
CA ALA A 22 16.25 -7.36 -0.07
C ALA A 22 17.70 -7.59 0.41
N THR A 23 17.90 -7.71 1.72
CA THR A 23 19.22 -8.00 2.29
C THR A 23 19.73 -9.40 1.94
N LEU A 24 18.87 -10.41 1.86
CA LEU A 24 19.25 -11.75 1.42
C LEU A 24 19.69 -11.77 -0.05
N LEU A 25 18.94 -11.10 -0.93
CA LEU A 25 19.27 -10.94 -2.35
C LEU A 25 20.62 -10.23 -2.52
N SER A 26 20.82 -9.13 -1.79
CA SER A 26 22.07 -8.36 -1.81
C SER A 26 23.27 -9.06 -1.17
N ARG A 27 23.05 -10.04 -0.28
CA ARG A 27 24.14 -10.88 0.27
C ARG A 27 24.56 -12.00 -0.68
N ARG A 28 23.64 -12.53 -1.49
CA ARG A 28 23.92 -13.61 -2.46
C ARG A 28 24.59 -13.10 -3.74
N GLY A 29 24.33 -11.86 -4.14
CA GLY A 29 25.10 -11.17 -5.17
C GLY A 29 26.08 -10.19 -4.52
N SER A 30 27.35 -10.55 -4.41
CA SER A 30 28.44 -9.72 -3.87
C SER A 30 28.78 -8.50 -4.73
N THR A 31 27.78 -7.67 -5.04
CA THR A 31 27.85 -6.50 -5.93
C THR A 31 27.12 -5.29 -5.34
N LEU A 32 27.02 -5.20 -4.00
CA LEU A 32 26.55 -3.96 -3.39
C LEU A 32 27.56 -2.84 -3.72
N PRO A 33 27.13 -1.78 -4.42
CA PRO A 33 28.03 -0.68 -4.73
C PRO A 33 28.54 -0.06 -3.43
N VAL A 34 29.84 0.20 -3.38
CA VAL A 34 30.49 0.81 -2.23
C VAL A 34 30.23 2.31 -2.28
N GLY A 35 29.68 2.85 -1.19
CA GLY A 35 29.38 4.26 -1.06
C GLY A 35 30.65 5.13 -1.02
N PRO A 36 30.51 6.46 -1.15
CA PRO A 36 31.63 7.40 -1.02
C PRO A 36 32.38 7.30 0.32
N ASP A 37 31.73 6.74 1.34
CA ASP A 37 32.22 6.47 2.69
C ASP A 37 32.87 5.08 2.84
N GLY A 38 33.03 4.33 1.76
CA GLY A 38 33.68 3.01 1.76
C GLY A 38 32.78 1.89 2.30
N ARG A 39 31.50 2.14 2.57
CA ARG A 39 30.57 1.16 3.12
C ARG A 39 29.66 0.59 2.03
N PRO A 40 29.43 -0.74 1.99
CA PRO A 40 28.45 -1.32 1.08
C PRO A 40 27.04 -0.85 1.48
N GLY A 41 26.34 -0.21 0.55
CA GLY A 41 25.02 0.34 0.81
C GLY A 41 23.99 -0.18 -0.20
N LEU A 42 22.85 -0.64 0.30
CA LEU A 42 21.75 -1.20 -0.50
C LEU A 42 21.24 -0.24 -1.59
N PHE A 43 21.36 1.07 -1.34
CA PHE A 43 20.86 2.14 -2.20
C PHE A 43 21.96 2.92 -2.93
N VAL A 44 23.23 2.56 -2.72
CA VAL A 44 24.35 3.22 -3.40
C VAL A 44 24.31 2.80 -4.87
N GLY A 45 24.29 3.76 -5.78
CA GLY A 45 24.20 3.48 -7.22
C GLY A 45 22.85 2.92 -7.66
N ALA A 46 21.82 2.92 -6.80
CA ALA A 46 20.48 2.52 -7.20
C ALA A 46 19.96 3.46 -8.30
N PRO A 47 19.30 2.96 -9.35
CA PRO A 47 18.80 3.79 -10.45
C PRO A 47 17.56 4.56 -9.99
N PHE A 48 17.76 5.58 -9.15
CA PHE A 48 16.70 6.38 -8.52
C PHE A 48 15.69 6.89 -9.54
N GLN A 49 16.14 7.30 -10.72
CA GLN A 49 15.27 7.75 -11.82
C GLN A 49 14.30 6.64 -12.26
N THR A 50 14.80 5.41 -12.42
CA THR A 50 13.98 4.26 -12.78
C THR A 50 13.02 3.87 -11.66
N LEU A 51 13.48 3.88 -10.39
CA LEU A 51 12.60 3.61 -9.24
C LEU A 51 11.49 4.65 -9.12
N VAL A 52 11.81 5.93 -9.31
CA VAL A 52 10.82 7.02 -9.30
C VAL A 52 9.81 6.85 -10.43
N LEU A 53 10.27 6.52 -11.65
CA LEU A 53 9.37 6.27 -12.79
C LEU A 53 8.45 5.08 -12.52
N ILE A 54 8.96 3.98 -12.00
CA ILE A 54 8.16 2.81 -11.61
C ILE A 54 7.15 3.18 -10.53
N GLY A 55 7.57 3.93 -9.52
CA GLY A 55 6.69 4.43 -8.46
C GLY A 55 5.56 5.30 -9.01
N LEU A 56 5.88 6.21 -9.93
CA LEU A 56 4.89 7.05 -10.60
C LEU A 56 3.87 6.21 -11.39
N VAL A 57 4.35 5.23 -12.16
CA VAL A 57 3.48 4.30 -12.91
C VAL A 57 2.56 3.53 -11.97
N LEU A 58 3.08 3.01 -10.86
CA LEU A 58 2.28 2.32 -9.84
C LEU A 58 1.22 3.21 -9.22
N VAL A 59 1.55 4.47 -8.90
CA VAL A 59 0.57 5.44 -8.36
C VAL A 59 -0.53 5.71 -9.38
N VAL A 60 -0.18 6.00 -10.63
CA VAL A 60 -1.17 6.24 -11.69
C VAL A 60 -2.05 5.01 -11.90
N ALA A 61 -1.47 3.81 -11.97
CA ALA A 61 -2.22 2.57 -12.09
C ALA A 61 -3.15 2.33 -10.90
N GLY A 62 -2.71 2.64 -9.67
CA GLY A 62 -3.54 2.55 -8.47
C GLY A 62 -4.72 3.51 -8.49
N LEU A 63 -4.52 4.75 -8.94
CA LEU A 63 -5.59 5.75 -9.09
C LEU A 63 -6.59 5.35 -10.18
N LEU A 64 -6.11 4.87 -11.33
CA LEU A 64 -6.96 4.33 -12.39
C LEU A 64 -7.75 3.11 -11.91
N GLY A 65 -7.11 2.22 -11.15
CA GLY A 65 -7.76 1.08 -10.50
C GLY A 65 -8.87 1.52 -9.55
N LEU A 66 -8.60 2.52 -8.69
CA LEU A 66 -9.60 3.08 -7.78
C LEU A 66 -10.80 3.67 -8.54
N SER A 67 -10.55 4.30 -9.69
CA SER A 67 -11.61 4.86 -10.53
C SER A 67 -12.56 3.79 -11.09
N ALA A 68 -12.11 2.53 -11.22
CA ALA A 68 -12.94 1.42 -11.64
C ALA A 68 -13.91 0.96 -10.53
N PHE A 69 -13.57 1.16 -9.26
CA PHE A 69 -14.44 0.85 -8.11
C PHE A 69 -15.38 2.01 -7.79
N ARG A 70 -16.28 2.35 -8.73
CA ARG A 70 -17.36 3.32 -8.50
C ARG A 70 -18.62 2.62 -7.99
N ASP A 71 -18.62 2.20 -6.74
CA ASP A 71 -19.85 1.76 -6.04
C ASP A 71 -20.62 2.92 -5.40
N SER A 72 -20.13 4.17 -5.49
CA SER A 72 -20.86 5.33 -4.98
C SER A 72 -21.85 5.83 -6.04
N PRO A 73 -23.16 5.84 -5.77
CA PRO A 73 -24.14 6.36 -6.70
C PRO A 73 -23.84 7.85 -6.96
N LEU A 74 -23.49 8.19 -8.20
CA LEU A 74 -23.24 9.58 -8.60
C LEU A 74 -24.48 10.43 -8.31
N GLY A 75 -24.31 11.49 -7.52
CA GLY A 75 -25.39 12.43 -7.20
C GLY A 75 -26.30 12.03 -6.04
N LYS A 76 -26.04 10.92 -5.34
CA LYS A 76 -26.79 10.58 -4.12
C LYS A 76 -26.07 11.05 -2.87
N THR A 77 -26.83 11.61 -1.93
CA THR A 77 -26.32 12.00 -0.62
C THR A 77 -26.51 10.84 0.34
N TYR A 78 -25.45 10.47 1.07
CA TYR A 78 -25.57 9.47 2.12
C TYR A 78 -26.35 10.06 3.29
N VAL A 79 -27.49 9.44 3.62
CA VAL A 79 -28.26 9.73 4.81
C VAL A 79 -27.81 8.74 5.89
N PRO A 80 -27.20 9.18 7.01
CA PRO A 80 -26.75 8.30 8.07
C PRO A 80 -27.93 7.68 8.82
N ASP A 81 -27.65 6.64 9.60
CA ASP A 81 -28.65 5.98 10.46
C ASP A 81 -29.31 7.01 11.39
N GLN A 82 -30.64 6.98 11.46
CA GLN A 82 -31.42 7.86 12.32
C GLN A 82 -32.31 7.06 13.26
N PHE A 83 -32.39 7.50 14.51
CA PHE A 83 -33.35 6.97 15.46
C PHE A 83 -34.60 7.84 15.43
N LYS A 84 -35.71 7.30 14.92
CA LYS A 84 -36.97 8.03 14.76
C LYS A 84 -38.11 7.22 15.37
N ASP A 85 -38.87 7.84 16.27
CA ASP A 85 -40.06 7.25 16.91
C ASP A 85 -39.82 5.86 17.53
N GLY A 86 -38.68 5.70 18.22
CA GLY A 86 -38.33 4.43 18.88
C GLY A 86 -37.79 3.34 17.95
N LYS A 87 -37.59 3.63 16.65
CA LYS A 87 -37.05 2.67 15.67
C LYS A 87 -35.75 3.19 15.05
N VAL A 88 -34.82 2.26 14.81
CA VAL A 88 -33.60 2.51 14.02
C VAL A 88 -33.98 2.49 12.55
N VAL A 89 -33.82 3.62 11.86
CA VAL A 89 -33.94 3.72 10.41
C VAL A 89 -32.53 3.57 9.81
N PRO A 90 -32.28 2.51 9.01
CA PRO A 90 -30.98 2.31 8.38
C PRO A 90 -30.66 3.41 7.38
N GLY A 91 -29.38 3.76 7.32
CA GLY A 91 -28.83 4.72 6.40
C GLY A 91 -28.96 4.21 4.97
N HIS A 92 -29.22 5.15 4.08
CA HIS A 92 -29.44 4.88 2.67
C HIS A 92 -28.85 6.01 1.83
N PHE A 93 -28.69 5.74 0.54
CA PHE A 93 -28.30 6.74 -0.43
C PHE A 93 -29.57 7.28 -1.09
N GLU A 94 -29.83 8.58 -0.93
CA GLU A 94 -30.93 9.30 -1.58
C GLU A 94 -30.41 10.16 -2.74
#